data_AF-A0A369RQ14-F1
#
_entry.id   AF-A0A369RQ14-F1
#
_cell.length_a   1.000
_cell.length_b   1.000
_cell.length_c   1.000
_cell.angle_alpha   90.00
_cell.angle_beta   90.00
_cell.angle_gamma   90.00
#
_symmetry.space_group_name_H-M   'P 1'
#
loop_
_entity.id
_entity.type
_entity.pdbx_description
1 polymer ?
#
loop_
_entity_poly.entity_id
_entity_poly.type
_entity_poly.pdbx_seq_one_letter_code
_entity_poly.pdbx_strand_id
1 'polypeptide(L)'
;MLRRYCTGNLMQLMRSSIGCRWFALSTSMKNSNDSSNNTLDNSSYKESFEMKDSNFENMLRHSKFIGIGKPGKKKVTGHIKHVVGDDLYVDFGGKFYGVVKRPSYAGDRGYKLGDSVTIRLRDTEVTGHFIGQSRHMTLCEADISLT
;
A
#
# COMPACT_ATOMS: atom_id res chain seq x y z
N MET A 1 -61.11 -38.06 12.49
CA MET A 1 -61.20 -36.70 13.09
C MET A 1 -60.00 -35.88 12.63
N LEU A 2 -60.15 -35.19 11.48
CA LEU A 2 -59.98 -33.74 11.27
C LEU A 2 -58.55 -33.19 11.21
N ARG A 3 -58.20 -32.70 9.99
CA ARG A 3 -57.11 -31.78 9.64
C ARG A 3 -57.01 -30.60 10.61
N ARG A 4 -55.80 -30.08 10.86
CA ARG A 4 -55.44 -28.64 10.77
C ARG A 4 -53.93 -28.47 10.52
N TYR A 5 -53.59 -27.86 9.39
CA TYR A 5 -52.32 -27.16 9.19
C TYR A 5 -52.53 -25.73 9.70
N CYS A 6 -51.62 -25.23 10.55
CA CYS A 6 -51.59 -23.82 10.95
C CYS A 6 -50.56 -23.08 10.10
N THR A 7 -51.02 -21.99 9.51
CA THR A 7 -50.30 -21.01 8.69
C THR A 7 -49.45 -20.07 9.54
N GLY A 8 -48.26 -19.71 9.05
CA GLY A 8 -47.46 -18.59 9.53
C GLY A 8 -46.97 -17.77 8.35
N ASN A 9 -47.44 -16.52 8.28
CA ASN A 9 -47.27 -15.55 7.21
C ASN A 9 -46.20 -14.53 7.63
N LEU A 10 -45.20 -14.24 6.78
CA LEU A 10 -44.58 -12.91 6.70
C LEU A 10 -43.71 -12.78 5.44
N MET A 11 -44.27 -12.26 4.34
CA MET A 11 -43.50 -11.71 3.22
C MET A 11 -44.14 -10.38 2.83
N GLN A 12 -43.48 -9.26 3.14
CA GLN A 12 -43.84 -7.95 2.60
C GLN A 12 -42.78 -7.56 1.55
N LEU A 13 -43.22 -7.53 0.29
CA LEU A 13 -42.45 -7.20 -0.89
C LEU A 13 -42.05 -5.72 -0.98
N MET A 14 -40.85 -5.49 -1.53
CA MET A 14 -40.35 -4.20 -2.01
C MET A 14 -41.11 -3.73 -3.27
N ARG A 15 -41.41 -2.41 -3.33
CA ARG A 15 -41.83 -1.64 -4.53
C ARG A 15 -40.59 -0.87 -5.02
N SER A 16 -40.11 -1.06 -6.26
CA SER A 16 -40.41 -0.31 -7.52
C SER A 16 -40.12 1.21 -7.38
N SER A 17 -39.50 1.97 -8.30
CA SER A 17 -39.42 1.94 -9.77
C SER A 17 -38.32 2.90 -10.31
N ILE A 18 -37.70 2.52 -11.43
CA ILE A 18 -37.40 3.26 -12.69
C ILE A 18 -37.03 4.77 -12.66
N GLY A 19 -35.93 5.11 -13.35
CA GLY A 19 -35.90 6.26 -14.28
C GLY A 19 -34.63 7.13 -14.29
N CYS A 20 -33.71 6.90 -15.22
CA CYS A 20 -32.68 7.86 -15.63
C CYS A 20 -33.05 8.45 -17.00
N ARG A 21 -33.22 9.77 -17.13
CA ARG A 21 -33.12 10.47 -18.42
C ARG A 21 -32.99 12.00 -18.30
N TRP A 22 -31.86 12.49 -18.82
CA TRP A 22 -31.61 13.68 -19.66
C TRP A 22 -32.06 15.10 -19.25
N PHE A 23 -31.02 15.94 -19.07
CA PHE A 23 -30.81 17.36 -19.44
C PHE A 23 -31.99 18.34 -19.52
N ALA A 24 -31.86 19.43 -18.75
CA ALA A 24 -32.33 20.76 -19.13
C ALA A 24 -31.20 21.79 -18.91
N LEU A 25 -30.92 22.54 -19.97
CA LEU A 25 -30.08 23.74 -20.00
C LEU A 25 -30.88 24.91 -19.41
N SER A 26 -30.27 25.79 -18.60
CA SER A 26 -30.25 27.24 -18.87
C SER A 26 -29.72 28.09 -17.71
N THR A 27 -29.13 29.21 -18.14
CA THR A 27 -29.10 30.54 -17.51
C THR A 27 -27.96 30.87 -16.56
N SER A 28 -27.06 31.70 -17.11
CA SER A 28 -26.07 32.58 -16.49
C SER A 28 -26.67 33.48 -15.39
N MET A 29 -25.95 33.70 -14.29
CA MET A 29 -25.87 35.00 -13.60
C MET A 29 -24.61 35.10 -12.72
N LYS A 30 -24.23 36.34 -12.45
CA LYS A 30 -22.92 36.85 -12.03
C LYS A 30 -22.65 36.68 -10.53
N ASN A 31 -21.34 36.60 -10.27
CA ASN A 31 -20.57 36.98 -9.08
C ASN A 31 -21.25 37.85 -8.00
N SER A 32 -21.13 37.43 -6.74
CA SER A 32 -20.97 38.31 -5.57
C SER A 32 -20.44 37.52 -4.39
N ASN A 33 -19.30 37.97 -3.86
CA ASN A 33 -18.78 37.53 -2.57
C ASN A 33 -19.73 38.00 -1.47
N ASP A 34 -20.22 37.09 -0.63
CA ASP A 34 -20.72 37.41 0.70
C ASP A 34 -20.20 36.38 1.70
N SER A 35 -19.40 36.87 2.64
CA SER A 35 -18.93 36.13 3.79
C SER A 35 -20.11 35.91 4.74
N SER A 36 -20.61 34.67 4.81
CA SER A 36 -21.48 34.21 5.90
C SER A 36 -20.87 32.98 6.54
N ASN A 37 -20.49 33.13 7.81
CA ASN A 37 -20.03 32.04 8.67
C ASN A 37 -21.09 30.94 8.76
N ASN A 38 -20.71 29.69 8.53
CA ASN A 38 -21.42 28.53 9.09
C ASN A 38 -20.39 27.53 9.62
N THR A 39 -20.41 27.36 10.93
CA THR A 39 -19.66 26.38 11.69
C THR A 39 -20.42 25.05 11.68
N LEU A 40 -19.67 23.94 11.56
CA LEU A 40 -20.02 22.53 11.84
C LEU A 40 -20.90 21.85 10.76
N ASP A 41 -20.63 20.66 10.23
CA ASP A 41 -19.92 19.50 10.77
C ASP A 41 -19.44 18.54 9.65
N ASN A 42 -18.32 17.86 9.92
CA ASN A 42 -17.93 16.49 9.54
C ASN A 42 -18.04 16.03 8.07
N SER A 43 -16.87 15.81 7.45
CA SER A 43 -16.38 14.45 7.14
C SER A 43 -15.09 14.55 6.32
N SER A 44 -13.97 14.11 6.89
CA SER A 44 -12.69 13.76 6.24
C SER A 44 -12.61 13.92 4.72
N TYR A 45 -12.54 15.16 4.24
CA TYR A 45 -12.24 15.42 2.85
C TYR A 45 -10.74 15.32 2.70
N LYS A 46 -10.37 14.17 2.10
CA LYS A 46 -9.07 13.86 1.49
C LYS A 46 -8.34 15.14 1.12
N GLU A 47 -7.20 15.36 1.78
CA GLU A 47 -6.21 16.31 1.30
C GLU A 47 -5.80 15.83 -0.10
N SER A 48 -6.41 16.46 -1.10
CA SER A 48 -6.00 16.35 -2.48
C SER A 48 -4.54 16.77 -2.48
N PHE A 49 -3.65 15.82 -2.76
CA PHE A 49 -2.26 16.10 -3.11
C PHE A 49 -2.30 17.05 -4.30
N GLU A 50 -2.36 18.36 -4.04
CA GLU A 50 -1.88 19.36 -4.96
C GLU A 50 -0.47 18.92 -5.26
N MET A 51 -0.26 18.47 -6.49
CA MET A 51 1.07 18.26 -7.04
C MET A 51 1.67 19.66 -7.20
N LYS A 52 2.04 20.28 -6.06
CA LYS A 52 3.01 21.37 -6.03
C LYS A 52 4.14 20.86 -6.90
N ASP A 53 4.59 21.71 -7.82
CA ASP A 53 5.84 21.58 -8.56
C ASP A 53 6.95 21.26 -7.54
N SER A 54 7.08 19.96 -7.25
CA SER A 54 7.86 19.49 -6.13
C SER A 54 9.20 19.26 -6.75
N ASN A 55 10.03 20.29 -6.63
CA ASN A 55 11.45 20.18 -6.90
C ASN A 55 11.97 18.86 -6.29
N PHE A 56 12.96 18.24 -6.93
CA PHE A 56 13.54 16.97 -6.52
C PHE A 56 13.84 16.91 -5.01
N GLU A 57 14.30 18.02 -4.44
CA GLU A 57 14.52 18.16 -3.00
C GLU A 57 13.27 17.88 -2.15
N ASN A 58 12.12 18.43 -2.55
CA ASN A 58 10.86 18.23 -1.83
C ASN A 58 10.38 16.77 -1.94
N MET A 59 10.50 16.16 -3.11
CA MET A 59 10.17 14.74 -3.29
C MET A 59 11.10 13.83 -2.48
N LEU A 60 12.40 14.10 -2.49
CA LEU A 60 13.39 13.30 -1.76
C LEU A 60 13.14 13.37 -0.25
N ARG A 61 12.92 14.58 0.30
CA ARG A 61 12.66 14.80 1.72
C ARG A 61 11.40 14.07 2.23
N HIS A 62 10.36 13.99 1.40
CA HIS A 62 9.09 13.32 1.75
C HIS A 62 9.00 11.87 1.26
N SER A 63 10.08 11.33 0.66
CA SER A 63 10.09 9.95 0.18
C SER A 63 10.10 8.96 1.35
N LYS A 64 9.42 7.83 1.16
CA LYS A 64 9.40 6.74 2.16
C LYS A 64 10.80 6.23 2.48
N PHE A 65 11.70 6.24 1.50
CA PHE A 65 13.09 5.81 1.67
C PHE A 65 13.84 6.69 2.69
N ILE A 66 13.77 8.01 2.56
CA ILE A 66 14.36 8.93 3.54
C ILE A 66 13.65 8.82 4.89
N GLY A 67 12.33 8.62 4.89
CA GLY A 67 11.54 8.39 6.11
C GLY A 67 11.96 7.15 6.91
N ILE A 68 12.49 6.10 6.25
CA ILE A 68 13.04 4.92 6.95
C ILE A 68 14.30 5.30 7.73
N GLY A 69 15.12 6.25 7.28
CA GLY A 69 16.39 6.60 7.93
C GLY A 69 17.39 5.44 7.99
N LYS A 70 18.23 5.39 9.04
CA LYS A 70 19.27 4.37 9.16
C LYS A 70 18.68 2.94 9.24
N PRO A 71 19.11 2.01 8.37
CA PRO A 71 18.73 0.60 8.46
C PRO A 71 19.48 0.01 9.68
N GLY A 72 18.73 -0.59 10.57
CA GLY A 72 19.21 -0.93 11.92
C GLY A 72 18.30 -1.96 12.55
N LYS A 73 17.89 -2.94 11.73
CA LYS A 73 16.87 -3.96 12.03
C LYS A 73 15.45 -3.40 12.09
N LYS A 74 15.14 -2.41 11.24
CA LYS A 74 13.78 -1.85 11.09
C LYS A 74 12.87 -2.84 10.36
N LYS A 75 11.59 -2.88 10.72
CA LYS A 75 10.60 -3.70 10.01
C LYS A 75 10.08 -2.92 8.80
N VAL A 76 10.12 -3.55 7.64
CA VAL A 76 9.65 -2.98 6.36
C VAL A 76 8.83 -4.05 5.64
N THR A 77 7.81 -3.63 4.90
CA THR A 77 7.04 -4.55 4.04
C THR A 77 7.67 -4.58 2.65
N GLY A 78 7.81 -5.77 2.10
CA GLY A 78 8.28 -5.99 0.74
C GLY A 78 7.44 -7.02 0.00
N HIS A 79 7.79 -7.27 -1.24
CA HIS A 79 7.14 -8.23 -2.12
C HIS A 79 8.16 -9.20 -2.70
N ILE A 80 7.79 -10.47 -2.84
CA ILE A 80 8.65 -11.46 -3.48
C ILE A 80 8.62 -11.25 -5.00
N LYS A 81 9.78 -10.95 -5.59
CA LYS A 81 9.95 -10.73 -7.04
C LYS A 81 10.44 -11.94 -7.80
N HIS A 82 11.26 -12.78 -7.18
CA HIS A 82 11.76 -14.02 -7.79
C HIS A 82 11.89 -15.12 -6.75
N VAL A 83 11.65 -16.35 -7.19
CA VAL A 83 11.83 -17.56 -6.40
C VAL A 83 12.71 -18.50 -7.21
N VAL A 84 13.91 -18.78 -6.71
CA VAL A 84 14.89 -19.66 -7.37
C VAL A 84 15.22 -20.79 -6.40
N GLY A 85 14.62 -21.96 -6.61
CA GLY A 85 14.71 -23.07 -5.66
C GLY A 85 14.17 -22.67 -4.29
N ASP A 86 15.08 -22.60 -3.31
CA ASP A 86 14.79 -22.17 -1.93
C ASP A 86 15.15 -20.71 -1.65
N ASP A 87 15.72 -19.99 -2.60
CA ASP A 87 16.05 -18.57 -2.45
C ASP A 87 14.89 -17.67 -2.89
N LEU A 88 14.55 -16.72 -2.05
CA LEU A 88 13.48 -15.75 -2.24
C LEU A 88 14.11 -14.36 -2.41
N TYR A 89 13.87 -13.73 -3.57
CA TYR A 89 14.28 -12.37 -3.84
C TYR A 89 13.15 -11.42 -3.45
N VAL A 90 13.41 -10.58 -2.46
CA VAL A 90 12.43 -9.65 -1.89
C VAL A 90 12.77 -8.21 -2.26
N ASP A 91 11.78 -7.51 -2.80
CA ASP A 91 11.81 -6.10 -3.10
C ASP A 91 11.05 -5.31 -2.04
N PHE A 92 11.72 -4.37 -1.39
CA PHE A 92 11.14 -3.46 -0.39
C PHE A 92 11.19 -1.99 -0.84
N GLY A 93 11.44 -1.73 -2.13
CA GLY A 93 11.57 -0.39 -2.70
C GLY A 93 12.95 0.24 -2.49
N GLY A 94 13.96 -0.56 -2.13
CA GLY A 94 15.35 -0.16 -2.10
C GLY A 94 16.03 -0.25 -3.46
N LYS A 95 17.33 0.08 -3.51
CA LYS A 95 18.13 -0.05 -4.73
C LYS A 95 18.42 -1.50 -5.10
N PHE A 96 18.69 -2.34 -4.11
CA PHE A 96 19.01 -3.76 -4.28
C PHE A 96 17.94 -4.62 -3.63
N TYR A 97 17.74 -5.82 -4.20
CA TYR A 97 16.91 -6.84 -3.57
C TYR A 97 17.62 -7.45 -2.38
N GLY A 98 16.84 -7.97 -1.44
CA GLY A 98 17.36 -8.84 -0.41
C GLY A 98 17.05 -10.30 -0.75
N VAL A 99 18.04 -11.18 -0.55
CA VAL A 99 17.90 -12.61 -0.82
C VAL A 99 17.81 -13.36 0.50
N VAL A 100 16.79 -14.20 0.64
CA VAL A 100 16.54 -14.97 1.87
C VAL A 100 16.15 -16.39 1.53
N LYS A 101 16.65 -17.34 2.32
CA LYS A 101 16.19 -18.73 2.23
C LYS A 101 14.75 -18.84 2.68
N ARG A 102 13.98 -19.69 2.00
CA ARG A 102 12.63 -20.07 2.39
C ARG A 102 12.69 -20.69 3.79
N PRO A 103 11.97 -20.12 4.77
CA PRO A 103 12.01 -20.65 6.13
C PRO A 103 11.19 -21.94 6.22
N SER A 104 11.69 -22.90 6.99
CA SER A 104 11.11 -24.25 7.08
C SER A 104 9.69 -24.28 7.69
N TYR A 105 9.31 -23.26 8.49
CA TYR A 105 8.00 -23.20 9.14
C TYR A 105 6.85 -22.79 8.20
N ALA A 106 7.15 -22.35 6.97
CA ALA A 106 6.13 -21.83 6.05
C ALA A 106 5.18 -22.92 5.49
N GLY A 107 5.49 -24.21 5.70
CA GLY A 107 4.65 -25.34 5.29
C GLY A 107 4.37 -25.40 3.78
N ASP A 108 3.40 -26.24 3.39
CA ASP A 108 3.09 -26.56 1.98
C ASP A 108 2.56 -25.38 1.15
N ARG A 109 1.95 -24.37 1.79
CA ARG A 109 1.44 -23.19 1.07
C ARG A 109 2.58 -22.28 0.60
N GLY A 110 3.69 -22.25 1.35
CA GLY A 110 4.96 -21.64 0.98
C GLY A 110 4.88 -20.15 0.64
N TYR A 111 6.04 -19.57 0.38
CA TYR A 111 6.17 -18.24 -0.19
C TYR A 111 6.17 -18.33 -1.72
N LYS A 112 5.27 -17.57 -2.35
CA LYS A 112 5.08 -17.52 -3.80
C LYS A 112 5.48 -16.16 -4.36
N LEU A 113 5.62 -16.12 -5.68
CA LEU A 113 5.86 -14.90 -6.42
C LEU A 113 4.72 -13.88 -6.19
N GLY A 114 5.07 -12.65 -5.83
CA GLY A 114 4.12 -11.56 -5.59
C GLY A 114 3.62 -11.45 -4.14
N ASP A 115 3.94 -12.42 -3.27
CA ASP A 115 3.50 -12.38 -1.88
C ASP A 115 4.09 -11.18 -1.13
N SER A 116 3.25 -10.52 -0.34
CA SER A 116 3.67 -9.46 0.58
C SER A 116 4.28 -10.08 1.83
N VAL A 117 5.52 -9.70 2.13
CA VAL A 117 6.29 -10.21 3.27
C VAL A 117 6.75 -9.07 4.16
N THR A 118 6.82 -9.34 5.47
CA THR A 118 7.44 -8.41 6.41
C THR A 118 8.89 -8.83 6.62
N ILE A 119 9.80 -7.90 6.39
CA ILE A 119 11.24 -8.12 6.51
C ILE A 119 11.84 -7.25 7.59
N ARG A 120 12.94 -7.70 8.16
CA ARG A 120 13.79 -6.92 9.04
C ARG A 120 15.03 -6.50 8.27
N LEU A 121 15.11 -5.21 7.97
CA LEU A 121 16.18 -4.59 7.18
C LEU A 121 17.38 -4.29 8.08
N ARG A 122 18.52 -4.93 7.83
CA ARG A 122 19.79 -4.66 8.54
C ARG A 122 20.56 -3.59 7.81
N ASP A 123 20.87 -3.82 6.53
CA ASP A 123 21.58 -2.90 5.66
C ASP A 123 20.93 -2.84 4.27
N THR A 124 20.92 -1.66 3.65
CA THR A 124 20.36 -1.46 2.29
C THR A 124 21.30 -1.89 1.18
N GLU A 125 22.60 -1.95 1.47
CA GLU A 125 23.64 -2.42 0.56
C GLU A 125 24.77 -3.04 1.38
N VAL A 126 25.08 -4.30 1.09
CA VAL A 126 26.22 -4.98 1.72
C VAL A 126 27.49 -4.60 0.99
N THR A 127 28.36 -3.89 1.69
CA THR A 127 29.68 -3.48 1.19
C THR A 127 30.78 -3.95 2.12
N GLY A 128 31.96 -4.23 1.56
CA GLY A 128 33.16 -4.63 2.28
C GLY A 128 34.38 -3.87 1.78
N HIS A 129 35.37 -3.69 2.65
CA HIS A 129 36.67 -3.16 2.27
C HIS A 129 37.76 -4.11 2.78
N PHE A 130 38.55 -4.62 1.85
CA PHE A 130 39.60 -5.59 2.14
C PHE A 130 40.97 -4.96 1.96
N ILE A 131 41.96 -5.49 2.67
CA ILE A 131 43.34 -5.02 2.63
C ILE A 131 43.87 -5.13 1.19
N GLY A 132 44.57 -4.08 0.73
CA GLY A 132 45.14 -4.01 -0.62
C GLY A 132 44.15 -3.54 -1.70
N GLN A 133 42.89 -3.30 -1.37
CA GLN A 133 41.92 -2.71 -2.30
C GLN A 133 41.93 -1.19 -2.22
N SER A 134 41.82 -0.52 -3.36
CA SER A 134 41.71 0.94 -3.43
C SER A 134 40.29 1.46 -3.21
N ARG A 135 39.29 0.58 -3.26
CA ARG A 135 37.86 0.93 -3.14
C ARG A 135 37.08 -0.14 -2.39
N HIS A 136 35.88 0.20 -1.96
CA HIS A 136 34.94 -0.76 -1.40
C HIS A 136 34.40 -1.69 -2.50
N MET A 137 34.19 -2.96 -2.16
CA MET A 137 33.45 -3.91 -2.97
C MET A 137 32.01 -4.02 -2.45
N THR A 138 31.06 -4.22 -3.36
CA THR A 138 29.64 -4.38 -3.04
C THR A 138 29.15 -5.74 -3.52
N LEU A 139 28.27 -6.37 -2.74
CA LEU A 139 27.59 -7.61 -3.14
C LEU A 139 26.43 -7.32 -4.11
N CYS A 140 26.02 -6.06 -4.25
CA CYS A 140 24.81 -5.65 -4.98
C CYS A 140 23.51 -6.26 -4.42
N GLU A 141 23.47 -6.49 -3.11
CA GLU A 141 22.34 -7.08 -2.38
C GLU A 141 22.13 -6.34 -1.04
N ALA A 142 20.89 -6.35 -0.56
CA ALA A 142 20.52 -5.83 0.75
C ALA A 142 20.53 -6.95 1.81
N ASP A 143 20.98 -6.64 3.03
CA ASP A 143 20.96 -7.60 4.13
C ASP A 143 19.62 -7.54 4.88
N ILE A 144 18.83 -8.61 4.74
CA ILE A 144 17.48 -8.70 5.26
C ILE A 144 17.24 -10.06 5.93
N SER A 145 16.23 -10.11 6.80
CA SER A 145 15.68 -11.38 7.30
C SER A 145 14.17 -11.37 7.30
N LEU A 146 13.55 -12.47 6.88
CA LEU A 146 12.12 -12.70 7.03
C LEU A 146 11.77 -12.75 8.52
N THR A 147 10.67 -12.09 8.89
CA THR A 147 10.11 -12.08 10.26
C THR A 147 8.79 -12.83 10.29
#